data_AF-A0A924NR98-F1
#
_entry.id   AF-A0A924NR98-F1
#
_cell.length_a   1.000
_cell.length_b   1.000
_cell.length_c   1.000
_cell.angle_alpha   90.00
_cell.angle_beta   90.00
_cell.angle_gamma   90.00
#
_symmetry.space_group_name_H-M   'P 1'
#
loop_
_entity.id
_entity.type
_entity.pdbx_description
1 polymer ?
#
loop_
_entity_poly.entity_id
_entity_poly.type
_entity_poly.pdbx_seq_one_letter_code
_entity_poly.pdbx_strand_id
1 'polypeptide(L)' 'FTALAELSTRQIAENVDATGLTENKGAAQAGGRIARQARQQLENQTGKSIISPENYLPPVPKKLKNALGP' A
#
# COMPACT_ATOMS: atom_id res chain seq x y z
N PHE A 1 -8.58 -4.37 -2.69
CA PHE A 1 -7.41 -4.70 -1.85
C PHE A 1 -7.10 -3.68 -0.77
N THR A 2 -7.68 -2.47 -0.82
CA THR A 2 -7.56 -1.46 0.25
C THR A 2 -8.08 -1.98 1.60
N ALA A 3 -9.31 -2.49 1.65
CA ALA A 3 -9.89 -3.01 2.90
C ALA A 3 -9.07 -4.16 3.51
N LEU A 4 -8.52 -5.06 2.69
CA LEU A 4 -7.65 -6.13 3.17
C LEU A 4 -6.36 -5.56 3.79
N ALA A 5 -5.76 -4.55 3.16
CA ALA A 5 -4.58 -3.88 3.70
C ALA A 5 -4.88 -3.20 5.03
N GLU A 6 -6.01 -2.51 5.13
CA GLU A 6 -6.47 -1.79 6.32
C GLU A 6 -6.76 -2.75 7.48
N LEU A 7 -7.58 -3.78 7.26
CA LEU A 7 -7.91 -4.79 8.26
C LEU A 7 -6.66 -5.51 8.76
N SER A 8 -5.78 -5.94 7.84
CA SER A 8 -4.54 -6.63 8.21
C SER A 8 -3.61 -5.70 9.00
N THR A 9 -3.46 -4.45 8.57
CA THR A 9 -2.66 -3.44 9.30
C THR A 9 -3.20 -3.26 10.71
N ARG A 10 -4.53 -3.11 10.86
CA ARG A 10 -5.19 -2.91 12.15
C ARG A 10 -4.98 -4.11 13.07
N GLN A 11 -5.23 -5.32 12.59
CA GLN A 11 -5.03 -6.54 13.37
C GLN A 11 -3.57 -6.72 13.81
N ILE A 12 -2.61 -6.41 12.93
CA ILE A 12 -1.18 -6.51 13.28
C ILE A 12 -0.82 -5.45 14.33
N ALA A 13 -1.28 -4.21 14.16
CA ALA A 13 -1.05 -3.14 15.12
C ALA A 13 -1.63 -3.47 16.50
N GLU A 14 -2.85 -4.01 16.54
CA GLU A 14 -3.50 -4.46 17.77
C GLU A 14 -2.75 -5.62 18.43
N ASN A 15 -2.33 -6.63 17.66
CA ASN A 15 -1.64 -7.80 18.22
C ASN A 15 -0.25 -7.51 18.80
N VAL A 16 0.40 -6.43 18.36
CA VAL A 16 1.74 -6.03 18.87
C VAL A 16 1.68 -4.81 19.78
N ASP A 17 0.47 -4.38 20.16
CA ASP A 17 0.23 -3.17 20.94
C ASP A 17 0.97 -1.94 20.37
N ALA A 18 0.93 -1.77 19.05
CA ALA A 18 1.59 -0.65 18.38
C ALA A 18 0.92 0.67 18.76
N THR A 19 1.65 1.54 19.47
CA THR A 19 1.13 2.83 19.96
C THR A 19 1.76 4.01 19.22
N GLY A 20 3.01 3.86 18.79
CA GLY A 20 3.81 4.92 18.17
C GLY A 20 3.88 4.85 16.64
N LEU A 21 4.35 5.93 16.02
CA LEU A 21 4.55 6.01 14.58
C LEU A 21 5.49 4.91 14.05
N THR A 22 6.58 4.63 14.77
CA THR A 22 7.59 3.64 14.38
C THR A 22 6.99 2.23 14.30
N GLU A 23 6.19 1.85 15.29
CA GLU A 23 5.55 0.53 15.37
C GLU A 23 4.45 0.40 14.32
N ASN A 24 3.60 1.44 14.20
CA ASN A 24 2.54 1.50 13.20
C ASN A 24 3.08 1.48 11.77
N LYS A 25 4.28 2.02 11.52
CA LYS A 25 4.97 1.89 10.23
C LYS A 25 5.24 0.43 9.89
N GLY A 26 5.67 -0.38 10.86
CA GLY A 26 5.88 -1.82 10.68
C GLY A 26 4.58 -2.54 10.36
N ALA A 27 3.51 -2.27 11.14
CA ALA A 27 2.19 -2.85 10.91
C ALA A 27 1.62 -2.49 9.52
N ALA A 28 1.75 -1.23 9.09
CA ALA A 28 1.31 -0.77 7.78
C ALA A 28 2.05 -1.44 6.63
N GLN A 29 3.37 -1.61 6.76
CA GLN A 29 4.17 -2.34 5.77
C GLN A 29 3.75 -3.80 5.66
N ALA A 30 3.50 -4.46 6.80
CA ALA A 30 3.08 -5.85 6.83
C ALA A 30 1.67 -6.04 6.24
N GLY A 31 0.69 -5.22 6.65
CA GLY A 31 -0.66 -5.26 6.09
C GLY A 31 -0.71 -4.95 4.59
N GLY A 32 0.08 -3.96 4.14
CA GLY A 32 0.25 -3.67 2.72
C GLY A 32 0.87 -4.83 1.93
N ARG A 33 1.85 -5.55 2.51
CA ARG A 33 2.45 -6.73 1.88
C ARG A 33 1.44 -7.86 1.72
N ILE A 34 0.64 -8.15 2.74
CA ILE A 34 -0.45 -9.15 2.68
C ILE A 34 -1.42 -8.83 1.55
N ALA A 35 -1.89 -7.58 1.49
CA ALA A 35 -2.83 -7.15 0.46
C ALA A 35 -2.22 -7.21 -0.96
N ARG A 36 -0.94 -6.88 -1.10
CA ARG A 36 -0.21 -7.01 -2.38
C ARG A 36 -0.13 -8.46 -2.83
N GLN A 37 0.20 -9.38 -1.93
CA GLN A 37 0.28 -10.81 -2.25
C GLN A 37 -1.09 -11.35 -2.67
N ALA A 38 -2.14 -11.04 -1.91
CA ALA A 38 -3.50 -11.45 -2.26
C ALA A 38 -3.95 -10.88 -3.62
N ARG A 39 -3.58 -9.63 -3.93
CA ARG A 39 -3.84 -9.04 -5.26
C ARG A 39 -3.15 -9.82 -6.36
N GLN A 40 -1.84 -10.05 -6.21
CA GLN A 40 -1.05 -10.77 -7.21
C GLN A 40 -1.58 -12.19 -7.42
N GLN A 41 -1.99 -12.88 -6.35
CA GLN A 41 -2.62 -14.20 -6.45
C GLN A 41 -3.92 -14.14 -7.26
N LEU A 42 -4.80 -13.17 -7.00
CA LEU A 42 -6.04 -13.01 -7.75
C LEU A 42 -5.78 -12.65 -9.22
N GLU A 43 -4.85 -11.74 -9.49
CA GLU A 43 -4.45 -11.35 -10.85
C GLU A 43 -3.91 -12.55 -11.63
N ASN A 44 -3.06 -13.36 -11.00
CA ASN A 44 -2.49 -14.57 -11.60
C ASN A 44 -3.56 -15.64 -11.88
N GLN A 45 -4.52 -15.83 -10.97
CA GLN A 45 -5.59 -16.82 -11.16
C GLN A 45 -6.62 -16.40 -12.21
N THR A 46 -6.88 -15.10 -12.32
CA THR A 46 -7.92 -14.56 -13.22
C THR A 46 -7.38 -14.14 -14.58
N GLY A 47 -6.07 -13.98 -14.72
CA GLY A 47 -5.42 -13.44 -15.92
C GLY A 47 -5.74 -11.97 -16.18
N LYS A 48 -6.36 -11.27 -15.22
CA LYS A 48 -6.81 -9.88 -15.35
C LYS A 48 -6.15 -9.00 -14.30
N SER A 49 -5.66 -7.84 -14.72
CA SER A 49 -5.20 -6.81 -13.78
C SER A 49 -6.38 -6.28 -12.97
N ILE A 50 -6.22 -6.21 -11.66
CA ILE A 50 -7.22 -5.59 -10.77
C ILE A 50 -6.94 -4.08 -10.61
N ILE A 51 -5.74 -3.63 -10.95
CA ILE A 51 -5.37 -2.21 -11.00
C ILE A 51 -5.58 -1.66 -12.42
N SER A 52 -6.24 -0.50 -12.48
CA SER A 52 -6.43 0.29 -13.72
C SER A 52 -5.60 1.57 -13.66
N PRO A 53 -4.97 1.99 -14.76
CA PRO A 53 -4.25 3.25 -14.83
C PRO A 53 -5.11 4.50 -15.07
N GLU A 54 -6.42 4.35 -15.21
CA GLU A 54 -7.34 5.42 -15.62
C GLU A 54 -7.41 6.60 -14.64
N ASN A 55 -7.02 6.40 -13.37
CA ASN A 55 -7.10 7.43 -12.32
C ASN A 55 -5.75 7.80 -11.70
N TYR A 56 -4.64 7.66 -12.45
CA TYR A 56 -3.34 8.16 -11.99
C TYR A 56 -3.24 9.68 -12.20
N LEU A 57 -2.70 10.37 -11.20
CA LEU A 57 -2.29 11.76 -11.36
C LEU A 57 -1.22 11.86 -12.45
N PRO A 58 -1.24 12.91 -13.29
CA PRO A 58 -0.21 13.11 -14.30
C PRO A 58 1.17 13.25 -13.64
N PRO A 59 2.24 12.76 -14.29
CA PRO A 59 3.59 12.84 -13.74
C PRO A 59 3.98 14.30 -13.47
N VAL A 60 4.48 14.57 -12.27
CA VAL A 60 4.93 15.92 -11.88
C VAL A 60 5.99 16.43 -12.88
N PRO A 61 5.81 17.64 -13.45
CA PRO A 61 6.76 18.22 -14.40
C PRO A 61 8.17 18.27 -13.82
N LYS A 62 9.19 17.95 -14.62
CA LYS A 62 10.62 17.95 -14.22
C LYS A 62 11.06 19.24 -13.51
N LYS A 63 10.45 20.39 -13.80
CA LYS A 63 10.75 21.67 -13.15
C LYS A 63 10.38 21.73 -11.65
N LEU A 64 9.33 21.02 -11.21
CA LEU A 64 8.97 20.98 -9.78
C LEU A 64 9.85 20.04 -8.96
N LYS A 65 10.47 19.04 -9.60
CA LYS A 65 11.35 18.06 -8.92
C LYS A 65 12.60 18.72 -8.31
N ASN A 66 13.07 19.81 -8.93
CA ASN A 66 14.23 20.56 -8.47
C ASN A 66 13.92 21.54 -7.33
N ALA A 67 12.63 21.81 -7.06
CA ALA A 67 12.18 22.75 -6.01
C ALA A 67 11.75 22.04 -4.72
N LEU A 68 11.65 20.70 -4.72
CA LEU A 68 11.17 19.90 -3.59
C LEU A 68 12.29 19.27 -2.75
N GLY A 69 13.57 19.57 -3.04
CA GLY A 69 14.72 19.02 -2.33
C GLY A 69 14.93 17.51 -2.55
N PRO A 70 16.10 16.96 -2.19
CA PRO A 70 16.33 15.52 -2.23
C PRO A 70 15.44 14.75 -1.24
#